data_AF-A0A2S3ULL8-F1
#
_entry.id   AF-A0A2S3ULL8-F1
#
_cell.length_a   1.000
_cell.length_b   1.000
_cell.length_c   1.000
_cell.angle_alpha   90.00
_cell.angle_beta   90.00
_cell.angle_gamma   90.00
#
_symmetry.space_group_name_H-M   'P 1'
#
loop_
_entity.id
_entity.type
_entity.pdbx_description
1 polymer ?
#
loop_
_entity_poly.entity_id
_entity_poly.type
_entity_poly.pdbx_seq_one_letter_code
_entity_poly.pdbx_strand_id
1 'polypeptide(L)'
;MKKILMITAAAALLAGCQSDSQRDRALVGGGLGAATGAIIGAAAGGGVGPALVGAAIGGAGGAIVGGATAPKNCVAYDRNGNPFRVACP
;
A
#
# COMPACT_ATOMS: atom_id res chain seq x y z
N MET A 1 1.31 -20.31 -12.92
CA MET A 1 0.69 -20.13 -11.58
C MET A 1 1.71 -19.89 -10.47
N LYS A 2 2.70 -20.78 -10.22
CA LYS A 2 3.72 -20.56 -9.16
C LYS A 2 4.56 -19.27 -9.31
N LYS A 3 4.86 -18.84 -10.54
CA LYS A 3 5.66 -17.63 -10.80
C LYS A 3 4.96 -16.34 -10.36
N ILE A 4 3.64 -16.25 -10.60
CA ILE A 4 2.83 -15.08 -10.23
C ILE A 4 2.76 -14.96 -8.71
N LEU A 5 2.57 -16.09 -8.01
CA LEU A 5 2.45 -16.14 -6.56
C LEU A 5 3.74 -15.73 -5.84
N MET A 6 4.90 -16.12 -6.41
CA MET A 6 6.21 -15.69 -5.93
C MET A 6 6.46 -14.20 -6.15
N ILE A 7 6.04 -13.66 -7.30
CA ILE A 7 6.18 -12.22 -7.61
C ILE A 7 5.30 -11.38 -6.69
N THR A 8 4.05 -11.80 -6.43
CA THR A 8 3.16 -11.11 -5.49
C THR A 8 3.66 -11.17 -4.06
N ALA A 9 4.23 -12.30 -3.64
CA ALA A 9 4.83 -12.44 -2.31
C ALA A 9 6.06 -11.53 -2.15
N ALA A 10 6.95 -11.50 -3.15
CA ALA A 10 8.11 -10.61 -3.16
C ALA A 10 7.71 -9.13 -3.16
N ALA A 11 6.69 -8.76 -3.93
CA ALA A 11 6.18 -7.38 -3.96
C ALA A 11 5.55 -6.96 -2.63
N ALA A 12 4.83 -7.86 -1.94
CA ALA A 12 4.29 -7.61 -0.60
C ALA A 12 5.40 -7.44 0.45
N LEU A 13 6.48 -8.23 0.34
CA LEU A 13 7.66 -8.13 1.20
C LEU A 13 8.40 -6.80 0.99
N LEU A 14 8.56 -6.35 -0.26
CA LEU A 14 9.17 -5.05 -0.59
C LEU A 14 8.30 -3.88 -0.14
N ALA A 15 6.98 -3.97 -0.31
CA ALA A 15 6.05 -2.96 0.19
C ALA A 15 6.11 -2.85 1.73
N GLY A 16 6.40 -3.95 2.42
CA GLY A 16 6.60 -4.01 3.87
C GLY A 16 7.84 -3.28 4.39
N CYS A 17 8.89 -3.14 3.57
CA CYS A 17 10.24 -2.91 4.09
C CYS A 17 10.59 -1.44 4.43
N GLN A 18 9.82 -0.44 3.99
CA GLN A 18 10.13 0.97 4.31
C GLN A 18 8.91 1.87 4.13
N SER A 19 7.98 1.85 5.09
CA SER A 19 6.99 2.92 5.14
C SER A 19 6.51 3.08 6.58
N ASP A 20 7.18 4.03 7.22
CA ASP A 20 6.98 4.45 8.61
C ASP A 20 5.77 5.41 8.72
N SER A 21 5.37 6.03 7.61
CA SER A 21 4.28 7.02 7.60
C SER A 21 2.97 6.43 7.08
N GLN A 22 1.87 6.78 7.75
CA GLN A 22 0.51 6.43 7.31
C GLN A 22 0.17 6.93 5.91
N ARG A 23 0.66 8.12 5.55
CA ARG A 23 0.44 8.65 4.21
C ARG A 23 1.21 7.88 3.15
N ASP A 24 2.45 7.50 3.43
CA ASP A 24 3.25 6.72 2.50
C ASP A 24 2.63 5.34 2.28
N ARG A 25 2.16 4.66 3.33
CA ARG A 25 1.47 3.36 3.18
C ARG A 25 0.17 3.47 2.39
N ALA A 26 -0.64 4.52 2.63
CA ALA A 26 -1.88 4.74 1.87
C ALA A 26 -1.61 5.11 0.41
N LEU A 27 -0.60 5.93 0.13
CA LEU A 27 -0.21 6.31 -1.22
C LEU A 27 0.40 5.14 -1.98
N VAL A 28 1.28 4.37 -1.35
CA VAL A 28 1.91 3.18 -1.93
C VAL A 28 0.85 2.10 -2.15
N GLY A 29 0.03 1.81 -1.15
CA GLY A 29 -1.07 0.84 -1.24
C GLY A 29 -2.09 1.23 -2.30
N GLY A 30 -2.48 2.51 -2.36
CA GLY A 30 -3.42 3.01 -3.36
C GLY A 30 -2.83 3.09 -4.77
N GLY A 31 -1.58 3.53 -4.91
CA GLY A 31 -0.90 3.60 -6.20
C GLY A 31 -0.64 2.21 -6.79
N LEU A 32 -0.11 1.28 -5.99
CA LEU A 32 0.07 -0.10 -6.41
C LEU A 32 -1.27 -0.78 -6.68
N GLY A 33 -2.24 -0.63 -5.77
CA GLY A 33 -3.56 -1.20 -5.95
C GLY A 33 -4.25 -0.72 -7.22
N ALA A 34 -4.15 0.58 -7.54
CA ALA A 34 -4.69 1.14 -8.77
C ALA A 34 -3.98 0.62 -10.02
N ALA A 35 -2.65 0.63 -10.04
CA ALA A 35 -1.88 0.14 -11.18
C ALA A 35 -2.14 -1.35 -11.44
N THR A 36 -2.12 -2.17 -10.39
CA THR A 36 -2.34 -3.61 -10.52
C THR A 36 -3.78 -3.93 -10.89
N GLY A 37 -4.75 -3.24 -10.27
CA GLY A 37 -6.16 -3.37 -10.57
C GLY A 37 -6.50 -2.94 -12.00
N ALA A 38 -5.84 -1.90 -12.53
CA ALA A 38 -5.98 -1.46 -13.91
C ALA A 38 -5.55 -2.55 -14.90
N ILE A 39 -4.38 -3.13 -14.68
CA ILE A 39 -3.80 -4.16 -15.56
C ILE A 39 -4.70 -5.41 -15.56
N ILE A 40 -5.13 -5.87 -14.38
CA ILE A 40 -6.00 -7.05 -14.26
C ILE A 40 -7.37 -6.77 -14.87
N GLY A 41 -7.96 -5.60 -14.61
CA GLY A 41 -9.25 -5.18 -15.16
C GLY A 41 -9.22 -5.08 -16.69
N ALA A 42 -8.15 -4.50 -17.26
CA ALA A 42 -7.94 -4.45 -18.70
C ALA A 42 -7.81 -5.86 -19.31
N ALA A 43 -7.01 -6.72 -18.68
CA ALA A 43 -6.73 -8.07 -19.17
C ALA A 43 -7.95 -9.01 -19.08
N ALA A 44 -8.76 -8.88 -18.02
CA ALA A 44 -9.92 -9.74 -17.79
C ALA A 44 -11.16 -9.26 -18.55
N GLY A 45 -11.40 -7.95 -18.58
CA GLY A 45 -12.62 -7.38 -19.17
C GLY A 45 -12.45 -6.91 -20.61
N GLY A 46 -11.23 -6.86 -21.16
CA GLY A 46 -10.98 -6.54 -22.56
C GLY A 46 -11.34 -5.10 -22.94
N GLY A 47 -10.79 -4.11 -22.22
CA GLY A 47 -11.00 -2.70 -22.57
C GLY A 47 -10.68 -1.71 -21.46
N VAL A 48 -10.87 -0.43 -21.77
CA VAL A 48 -10.55 0.69 -20.85
C VAL A 48 -11.54 0.79 -19.70
N GLY A 49 -12.83 0.49 -19.93
CA GLY A 49 -13.87 0.48 -18.89
C GLY A 49 -13.52 -0.43 -17.69
N PRO A 50 -13.30 -1.73 -17.88
CA PRO A 50 -12.95 -2.64 -16.80
C PRO A 50 -11.56 -2.35 -16.19
N ALA A 51 -10.64 -1.76 -16.96
CA ALA A 51 -9.37 -1.26 -16.42
C ALA A 51 -9.59 -0.12 -15.42
N LEU A 52 -10.42 0.87 -15.75
CA LEU A 52 -10.72 1.99 -14.84
C LEU A 52 -11.45 1.52 -13.58
N VAL A 53 -12.37 0.58 -13.71
CA VAL A 53 -13.07 -0.02 -12.57
C VAL A 53 -12.08 -0.77 -11.67
N GLY A 54 -11.21 -1.59 -12.26
CA GLY A 54 -10.16 -2.29 -11.52
C GLY A 54 -9.18 -1.33 -10.84
N ALA A 55 -8.81 -0.23 -11.50
CA ALA A 55 -7.94 0.80 -10.95
C ALA A 55 -8.59 1.54 -9.78
N ALA A 56 -9.87 1.89 -9.90
CA ALA A 56 -10.60 2.59 -8.86
C ALA A 56 -10.77 1.70 -7.61
N ILE A 57 -11.17 0.44 -7.79
CA ILE A 57 -11.36 -0.51 -6.68
C ILE A 57 -10.02 -0.86 -6.04
N GLY A 58 -9.02 -1.22 -6.85
CA GLY A 58 -7.69 -1.55 -6.37
C GLY A 58 -7.03 -0.37 -5.67
N GLY A 59 -7.19 0.85 -6.21
CA GLY A 59 -6.63 2.07 -5.62
C GLY A 59 -7.30 2.50 -4.33
N ALA A 60 -8.63 2.49 -4.29
CA ALA A 60 -9.38 2.80 -3.07
C ALA A 60 -9.11 1.75 -1.98
N GLY A 61 -9.23 0.46 -2.32
CA GLY A 61 -8.99 -0.64 -1.39
C GLY A 61 -7.55 -0.66 -0.88
N GLY A 62 -6.58 -0.50 -1.77
CA GLY A 62 -5.16 -0.45 -1.42
C GLY A 62 -4.81 0.77 -0.57
N ALA A 63 -5.43 1.93 -0.80
CA ALA A 63 -5.21 3.13 0.01
C ALA A 63 -5.79 3.00 1.41
N ILE A 64 -7.00 2.42 1.53
CA ILE A 64 -7.66 2.19 2.82
C ILE A 64 -6.87 1.18 3.63
N VAL A 65 -6.51 0.04 3.04
CA VAL A 65 -5.73 -1.02 3.73
C VAL A 65 -4.32 -0.50 4.07
N GLY A 66 -3.68 0.23 3.17
CA GLY A 66 -2.38 0.86 3.43
C GLY A 66 -2.45 1.87 4.57
N GLY A 67 -3.46 2.73 4.61
CA GLY A 67 -3.66 3.68 5.72
C GLY A 67 -4.03 3.01 7.04
N ALA A 68 -4.77 1.91 7.00
CA ALA A 68 -5.19 1.16 8.18
C ALA A 68 -4.07 0.30 8.79
N THR A 69 -3.20 -0.27 7.95
CA THR A 69 -2.03 -1.06 8.38
C THR A 69 -0.80 -0.22 8.69
N ALA A 70 -0.91 1.10 8.56
CA ALA A 70 0.19 1.99 8.86
C ALA A 70 0.53 2.02 10.36
N PRO A 71 1.83 2.04 10.71
CA PRO A 71 2.25 2.19 12.08
C PRO A 71 1.84 3.57 12.61
N LYS A 72 1.20 3.58 13.79
CA LYS A 72 0.85 4.81 14.49
C LYS A 72 2.08 5.23 15.28
N ASN A 73 2.85 6.15 14.71
CA ASN A 73 4.04 6.65 15.38
C ASN A 73 3.67 7.82 16.28
N CYS A 74 3.77 7.60 17.59
CA CYS A 74 3.72 8.65 18.59
C CYS A 74 5.09 9.34 18.63
N VAL A 75 5.11 10.66 18.82
CA VAL A 75 6.35 11.41 19.05
C VAL A 75 6.60 11.41 20.56
N ALA A 76 7.61 10.67 21.00
CA ALA A 76 8.14 10.73 22.35
C ALA A 76 9.33 11.70 22.39
N TYR A 77 9.67 12.22 23.58
CA TYR A 77 10.80 13.12 23.77
C TYR A 77 11.84 12.48 24.67
N ASP A 78 13.12 12.54 24.29
CA ASP A 78 14.21 12.05 25.13
C ASP A 78 14.45 12.99 26.33
N ARG A 79 15.37 12.63 27.24
CA ARG A 79 15.73 13.50 28.39
C ARG A 79 16.37 14.84 27.99
N ASN A 80 16.82 14.96 26.75
CA ASN A 80 17.44 16.15 26.18
C ASN A 80 16.45 16.99 25.36
N GLY A 81 15.17 16.58 25.29
CA GLY A 81 14.12 17.26 24.53
C GLY A 81 14.10 16.94 23.03
N ASN A 82 14.83 15.94 22.56
CA ASN A 82 14.80 15.55 21.15
C ASN A 82 13.57 14.67 20.85
N PRO A 83 12.81 14.97 19.78
CA PRO A 83 11.68 14.15 19.37
C PRO A 83 12.16 12.84 18.73
N PHE A 84 11.60 11.71 19.14
CA PHE A 84 11.81 10.40 18.52
C PHE A 84 10.47 9.69 18.26
N ARG A 85 10.38 8.95 17.15
CA ARG A 85 9.16 8.24 16.74
C ARG A 85 9.13 6.86 17.39
N VAL A 86 8.05 6.54 18.09
CA VAL A 86 7.80 5.22 18.70
C VAL A 86 6.43 4.69 18.31
N ALA A 87 6.27 3.37 18.29
CA ALA A 87 4.95 2.77 18.13
C ALA A 87 4.07 3.18 19.32
N CYS A 88 2.90 3.77 19.04
CA CYS A 88 1.90 4.01 20.08
C CYS A 88 1.42 2.65 20.65
N PRO A 89 1.20 2.54 21.98
CA PRO A 89 0.63 1.35 22.61
C PRO A 89 -0.81 1.06 22.15
#